data_AF-A0A952YWD0-F1
#
_entry.id   AF-A0A952YWD0-F1
#
_cell.length_a   1.000
_cell.length_b   1.000
_cell.length_c   1.000
_cell.angle_alpha   90.00
_cell.angle_beta   90.00
_cell.angle_gamma   90.00
#
_symmetry.space_group_name_H-M   'P 1'
#
loop_
_entity.id
_entity.type
_entity.pdbx_description
1 polymer ?
#
loop_
_entity_poly.entity_id
_entity_poly.type
_entity_poly.pdbx_seq_one_letter_code
_entity_poly.pdbx_strand_id
1 'polypeptide(L)'
;MPTSIEPVATAKAAMSRCLHCRARTLQLIDGLSDADVTVQSMDDASPAKWHLAHTTWFFEEFVLGPFLSGYRPVDPRYRFLFNSYYEAVGPRHARPRRGLL
;
A
#
# COMPACT_ATOMS: atom_id res chain seq x y z
N MET A 1 -20.03 4.08 -30.64
CA MET A 1 -18.87 4.96 -30.41
C MET A 1 -17.73 4.10 -29.89
N PRO A 2 -16.64 3.86 -30.64
CA PRO A 2 -15.52 3.12 -30.10
C PRO A 2 -14.79 4.03 -29.10
N THR A 3 -14.78 3.63 -27.84
CA THR A 3 -13.97 4.26 -26.79
C THR A 3 -12.51 4.14 -27.21
N SER A 4 -11.87 5.27 -27.51
CA SER A 4 -10.43 5.31 -27.78
C SER A 4 -9.69 4.71 -26.59
N ILE A 5 -9.06 3.56 -26.80
CA ILE A 5 -8.16 2.98 -25.81
C ILE A 5 -6.92 3.88 -25.80
N GLU A 6 -6.78 4.66 -24.74
CA GLU A 6 -5.57 5.43 -24.45
C GLU A 6 -4.33 4.53 -24.63
N PRO A 7 -3.24 5.03 -25.24
CA PRO A 7 -2.05 4.23 -25.45
C PRO A 7 -1.52 3.69 -24.11
N VAL A 8 -1.19 2.39 -24.09
CA VAL A 8 -0.57 1.75 -22.94
C VAL A 8 0.70 2.52 -22.57
N ALA A 9 0.72 3.11 -21.37
CA ALA A 9 1.86 3.88 -20.91
C ALA A 9 3.13 3.01 -20.95
N THR A 10 4.23 3.58 -21.47
CA THR A 10 5.52 2.88 -21.48
C THR A 10 5.97 2.55 -20.05
N ALA A 11 6.80 1.51 -19.89
CA ALA A 11 7.34 1.13 -18.58
C ALA A 11 8.01 2.31 -17.85
N LYS A 12 8.74 3.16 -18.59
CA LYS A 12 9.38 4.37 -18.05
C LYS A 12 8.35 5.40 -17.56
N ALA A 13 7.30 5.63 -18.33
CA ALA A 13 6.22 6.54 -17.93
C ALA A 13 5.45 6.02 -16.71
N ALA A 14 5.13 4.72 -16.68
CA ALA A 14 4.49 4.07 -15.53
C ALA A 14 5.35 4.14 -14.26
N MET A 15 6.64 3.86 -14.37
CA MET A 15 7.59 3.99 -13.27
C MET A 15 7.67 5.43 -12.75
N SER A 16 7.78 6.42 -13.66
CA SER A 16 7.82 7.83 -13.27
C SER A 16 6.57 8.26 -12.52
N ARG A 17 5.37 7.88 -12.99
CA ARG A 17 4.12 8.17 -12.26
C ARG A 17 4.07 7.48 -10.91
N CYS A 18 4.48 6.21 -10.84
CA CYS A 18 4.53 5.46 -9.58
C CYS A 18 5.42 6.19 -8.55
N LEU A 19 6.63 6.59 -8.94
CA LEU A 19 7.55 7.33 -8.07
C LEU A 19 6.98 8.69 -7.64
N HIS A 20 6.32 9.43 -8.54
CA HIS A 20 5.64 10.68 -8.18
C HIS A 20 4.52 10.46 -7.16
N CYS A 21 3.67 9.43 -7.35
CA CYS A 21 2.63 9.08 -6.38
C CYS A 21 3.21 8.71 -5.02
N ARG A 22 4.28 7.90 -4.99
CA ARG A 22 4.96 7.52 -3.74
C ARG A 22 5.57 8.73 -3.03
N ALA A 23 6.23 9.63 -3.75
CA ALA A 23 6.75 10.87 -3.19
C ALA A 23 5.63 11.74 -2.60
N ARG A 24 4.48 11.84 -3.29
CA ARG A 24 3.31 12.55 -2.77
C ARG A 24 2.78 11.94 -1.47
N THR A 25 2.73 10.62 -1.36
CA THR A 25 2.34 9.97 -0.10
C THR A 25 3.25 10.37 1.06
N LEU A 26 4.57 10.45 0.84
CA LEU A 26 5.52 10.90 1.87
C LEU A 26 5.32 12.38 2.23
N GLN A 27 5.02 13.24 1.26
CA GLN A 27 4.73 14.66 1.51
C GLN A 27 3.45 14.86 2.35
N LEU A 28 2.44 13.98 2.21
CA LEU A 28 1.18 14.10 2.95
C LEU A 28 1.33 13.86 4.44
N ILE A 29 2.39 13.16 4.86
CA ILE A 29 2.69 12.89 6.27
C ILE A 29 3.84 13.73 6.81
N ASP A 30 4.35 14.67 6.01
CA ASP A 30 5.45 15.53 6.41
C ASP A 30 5.04 16.38 7.63
N GLY A 31 5.92 16.43 8.62
CA GLY A 31 5.65 17.10 9.91
C GLY A 31 4.80 16.31 10.91
N LEU A 32 4.28 15.13 10.58
CA LEU A 32 3.58 14.27 11.54
C LEU A 32 4.57 13.52 12.43
N SER A 33 4.30 13.46 13.73
CA SER A 33 5.07 12.65 14.68
C SER A 33 4.71 11.16 14.58
N ASP A 34 5.51 10.31 15.23
CA ASP A 34 5.20 8.87 15.35
C ASP A 34 3.81 8.61 15.98
N ALA A 35 3.44 9.42 16.98
CA ALA A 35 2.13 9.33 17.62
C ALA A 35 1.00 9.70 16.64
N ASP A 36 1.18 10.77 15.87
CA ASP A 36 0.20 11.24 14.89
C ASP A 36 -0.05 10.19 13.79
N VAL A 37 1.00 9.50 13.36
CA VAL A 37 0.87 8.45 12.32
C VAL A 37 0.39 7.10 12.87
N THR A 38 0.32 6.93 14.19
CA THR A 38 -0.09 5.69 14.87
C THR A 38 -1.58 5.69 15.27
N VAL A 39 -2.16 6.84 15.57
CA VAL A 39 -3.52 6.93 16.13
C VAL A 39 -4.60 6.39 15.16
N GLN A 40 -5.63 5.75 15.71
CA GLN A 40 -6.86 5.38 15.01
C GLN A 40 -8.05 6.05 15.72
N SER A 41 -8.54 7.16 15.17
CA SER A 41 -9.58 7.99 15.81
C SER A 41 -10.98 7.36 15.81
N MET A 42 -11.27 6.51 14.83
CA MET A 42 -12.52 5.77 14.69
C MET A 42 -12.27 4.51 13.85
N ASP A 43 -13.16 3.52 13.96
CA ASP A 43 -13.05 2.24 13.24
C ASP A 43 -12.90 2.41 11.72
N ASP A 44 -13.46 3.49 11.17
CA ASP A 44 -13.38 3.76 9.75
C ASP A 44 -12.04 4.36 9.29
N ALA A 45 -11.36 5.07 10.18
CA ALA A 45 -10.04 5.63 9.93
C ALA A 45 -8.97 4.54 10.07
N SER A 46 -7.86 4.69 9.35
CA SER A 46 -6.65 3.88 9.57
C SER A 46 -5.49 4.81 9.89
N PRO A 47 -4.54 4.36 10.75
CA PRO A 47 -3.34 5.15 11.03
C PRO A 47 -2.57 5.49 9.75
N ALA A 48 -1.96 6.67 9.69
CA ALA A 48 -1.18 7.06 8.51
C ALA A 48 -0.04 6.07 8.24
N LYS A 49 0.60 5.51 9.28
CA LYS A 49 1.62 4.46 9.13
C LYS A 49 1.07 3.18 8.49
N TRP A 50 -0.19 2.84 8.79
CA TRP A 50 -0.87 1.71 8.15
C TRP A 50 -1.07 1.99 6.65
N HIS A 51 -1.42 3.21 6.26
CA HIS A 51 -1.54 3.59 4.84
C HIS A 51 -0.19 3.51 4.08
N LEU A 52 0.91 3.95 4.70
CA LEU A 52 2.27 3.84 4.12
C LEU A 52 2.62 2.37 3.83
N ALA A 53 2.38 1.51 4.82
CA ALA A 53 2.67 0.09 4.72
C ALA A 53 1.72 -0.63 3.76
N HIS A 54 0.41 -0.35 3.82
CA HIS A 54 -0.60 -0.96 2.94
C HIS A 54 -0.35 -0.69 1.46
N THR A 55 -0.04 0.56 1.09
CA THR A 55 0.26 0.90 -0.30
C THR A 55 1.55 0.26 -0.79
N THR A 56 2.51 -0.02 0.09
CA THR A 56 3.73 -0.76 -0.24
C THR A 56 3.47 -2.27 -0.36
N TRP A 57 2.70 -2.83 0.59
CA TRP A 57 2.25 -4.22 0.57
C TRP A 57 1.50 -4.56 -0.73
N PHE A 58 0.71 -3.64 -1.28
CA PHE A 58 0.02 -3.87 -2.56
C PHE A 58 1.01 -4.19 -3.70
N PHE A 59 2.12 -3.44 -3.80
CA PHE A 59 3.16 -3.74 -4.80
C PHE A 59 3.90 -5.03 -4.48
N GLU A 60 4.14 -5.32 -3.20
CA GLU A 60 4.77 -6.57 -2.76
C GLU A 60 3.93 -7.79 -3.18
N GLU A 61 2.63 -7.79 -2.87
CA GLU A 61 1.72 -8.93 -3.10
C GLU A 61 1.39 -9.11 -4.59
N PHE A 62 1.09 -8.02 -5.32
CA PHE A 62 0.51 -8.12 -6.66
C PHE A 62 1.49 -7.81 -7.80
N VAL A 63 2.68 -7.28 -7.51
CA VAL A 63 3.67 -6.94 -8.55
C VAL A 63 4.98 -7.68 -8.31
N LEU A 64 5.63 -7.49 -7.17
CA LEU A 64 6.95 -8.05 -6.91
C LEU A 64 6.90 -9.56 -6.71
N GLY A 65 6.01 -10.06 -5.85
CA GLY A 65 5.87 -11.50 -5.60
C GLY A 65 5.61 -12.32 -6.87
N PRO A 66 4.63 -11.95 -7.72
CA PRO A 66 4.30 -12.72 -8.92
C PRO A 66 5.30 -12.55 -10.08
N PHE A 67 5.96 -11.39 -10.21
CA PHE A 67 6.69 -11.04 -11.44
C PHE A 67 8.20 -10.82 -11.26
N LEU A 68 8.71 -10.68 -10.03
CA LEU A 68 10.15 -10.57 -9.78
C LEU A 68 10.72 -11.90 -9.28
N SER A 69 11.44 -12.60 -10.16
CA SER A 69 12.05 -13.88 -9.83
C SER A 69 12.99 -13.76 -8.63
N GLY A 70 12.84 -14.67 -7.66
CA GLY A 70 13.64 -14.70 -6.43
C GLY A 70 13.29 -13.64 -5.39
N TYR A 71 12.21 -12.88 -5.59
CA TYR A 71 11.76 -11.90 -4.60
C TYR A 71 11.43 -12.56 -3.26
N ARG A 72 11.85 -11.92 -2.17
CA ARG A 72 11.55 -12.32 -0.80
C ARG A 72 10.78 -11.18 -0.13
N PRO A 73 9.65 -11.46 0.54
CA PRO A 73 8.95 -10.44 1.32
C PRO A 73 9.88 -9.80 2.33
N VAL A 74 9.71 -8.49 2.55
CA VAL A 74 10.50 -7.74 3.53
C VAL A 74 10.31 -8.32 4.93
N ASP A 75 9.06 -8.63 5.29
CA ASP A 75 8.70 -9.35 6.50
C ASP A 75 7.44 -10.20 6.20
N PRO A 76 7.50 -11.53 6.39
CA PRO A 76 6.34 -12.41 6.13
C PRO A 76 5.06 -12.01 6.88
N ARG A 77 5.18 -11.33 8.03
CA ARG A 77 4.05 -10.89 8.85
C ARG A 77 3.26 -9.76 8.17
N TYR A 78 3.91 -8.97 7.32
CA TYR A 78 3.30 -7.80 6.67
C TYR A 78 2.13 -8.18 5.76
N ARG A 79 2.18 -9.39 5.18
CA ARG A 79 1.08 -9.94 4.39
C ARG A 79 -0.24 -10.01 5.17
N PHE A 80 -0.19 -10.35 6.46
CA PHE A 80 -1.37 -10.36 7.34
C PHE A 80 -1.74 -8.96 7.86
N LEU A 81 -0.73 -8.17 8.27
CA LEU A 81 -0.96 -6.86 8.91
C LEU A 81 -1.52 -5.81 7.95
N PHE A 82 -1.17 -5.89 6.67
CA PHE A 82 -1.47 -4.84 5.69
C PHE A 82 -2.42 -5.28 4.57
N ASN A 83 -2.93 -6.52 4.59
CA ASN A 83 -4.08 -6.89 3.76
C ASN A 83 -5.33 -6.10 4.18
N SER A 84 -5.92 -5.35 3.25
CA SER A 84 -7.09 -4.52 3.52
C SER A 84 -8.38 -5.33 3.66
N TYR A 85 -8.69 -6.14 2.65
CA TYR A 85 -9.92 -6.91 2.49
C TYR A 85 -9.83 -7.99 1.38
N TYR A 86 -8.63 -8.33 0.92
CA TYR A 86 -8.44 -9.35 -0.12
C TYR A 86 -8.54 -10.74 0.49
N GLU A 87 -9.76 -11.25 0.63
CA GLU A 87 -10.03 -12.58 1.22
C GLU A 87 -9.35 -13.71 0.44
N ALA A 88 -9.20 -13.55 -0.89
CA ALA A 88 -8.48 -14.51 -1.73
C ALA A 88 -6.96 -14.55 -1.45
N VAL A 89 -6.38 -13.48 -0.90
CA VAL A 89 -4.97 -13.43 -0.49
C VAL A 89 -4.77 -14.18 0.83
N GLY A 90 -5.71 -14.04 1.76
CA GLY A 90 -5.70 -14.72 3.05
C GLY A 90 -6.26 -13.87 4.19
N PRO A 91 -6.11 -14.32 5.45
CA PRO A 91 -6.60 -13.60 6.62
C PRO A 91 -5.91 -12.25 6.79
N ARG A 92 -6.53 -11.37 7.59
CA ARG A 92 -6.05 -9.99 7.82
C ARG A 92 -6.19 -9.56 9.26
N HIS A 93 -5.35 -8.61 9.67
CA HIS A 93 -5.52 -7.92 10.95
C HIS A 93 -6.85 -7.16 11.00
N ALA A 94 -7.50 -7.18 12.16
CA ALA A 94 -8.82 -6.58 12.32
C ALA A 94 -8.75 -5.06 12.11
N ARG A 95 -9.58 -4.53 11.20
CA ARG A 95 -9.60 -3.10 10.84
C ARG A 95 -9.77 -2.16 12.06
N PRO A 96 -10.67 -2.41 13.03
CA PRO A 96 -10.79 -1.57 14.24
C PRO A 96 -9.57 -1.58 15.16
N ARG A 97 -8.58 -2.44 14.92
CA ARG A 97 -7.40 -2.61 15.77
C ARG A 97 -6.10 -2.21 15.07
N ARG A 98 -6.16 -1.48 13.96
CA ARG A 98 -4.96 -1.04 13.22
C ARG A 98 -4.11 -0.06 14.01
N GLY A 99 -4.71 0.71 14.92
CA GLY A 99 -3.98 1.58 15.86
C GLY A 99 -3.16 0.84 16.94
N LEU A 100 -3.29 -0.49 17.04
CA LEU A 100 -2.52 -1.33 17.97
C LEU A 100 -1.25 -1.95 17.35
N LEU A 101 -0.94 -1.56 16.11
CA LEU A 101 0.25 -1.99 15.38
C LEU A 101 1.48 -1.17 15.75
#